data_AF-A0A497SXE7-F1
#
_entry.id   AF-A0A497SXE7-F1
#
_cell.length_a   1.000
_cell.length_b   1.000
_cell.length_c   1.000
_cell.angle_alpha   90.00
_cell.angle_beta   90.00
_cell.angle_gamma   90.00
#
_symmetry.space_group_name_H-M   'P 1'
#
loop_
_entity.id
_entity.type
_entity.pdbx_description
1 polymer ?
#
loop_
_entity_poly.entity_id
_entity_poly.type
_entity_poly.pdbx_seq_one_letter_code
_entity_poly.pdbx_strand_id
1 'polypeptide(L)'
;MPMTFARLLDPCFEDDDDPFRHYDVRGEPLEDRLYLPCGIDPHKKVCYAAFVHPLPHRQEILTHRRIPNRDLQAALWLVQEGKRLAHQFKATPIYVFETSGPYWRPYRLFLHQLGLPTATVSGRQTKRARGTGTRKTHNDLKAAYLIAKVFKQGESHASRIPPEPIASLREYARLHFFFVKYSVAIQNRMFDIRYQTHPGFDDLLSKPTIPTALALAKEELMHPVRLLQADHDELVQTLRRASRGKLGDQLADALHHSALTAFYAPYAVDALSFNLRMLAEAYDHIHRHILPPLRARMDDCLNRLPFEQYLPEMPYVGPVTTGTFLGELGLPSWFKTVDSVVAWFGFDPSLSESADHETGTSHLTKRGTKYGRRIWWLVARNWSRYVSQGRRMFKKEFYVHGLSYDGAICVIAAKLVRIAFAMVRDGTHFDMSKAFPG
;
A
#
# COMPACT_ATOMS: atom_id res chain seq x y z
N MET A 1 -31.84 -26.72 -2.85
CA MET A 1 -30.60 -27.41 -3.27
C MET A 1 -29.40 -26.77 -2.57
N PRO A 2 -28.35 -27.53 -2.20
CA PRO A 2 -27.14 -26.96 -1.61
C PRO A 2 -26.41 -26.09 -2.64
N MET A 3 -26.22 -24.80 -2.31
CA MET A 3 -25.40 -23.85 -3.08
C MET A 3 -23.91 -24.22 -2.90
N THR A 4 -23.23 -24.65 -3.96
CA THR A 4 -21.78 -24.90 -3.98
C THR A 4 -21.03 -23.68 -4.50
N PHE A 5 -19.76 -23.53 -4.13
CA PHE A 5 -18.89 -22.45 -4.63
C PHE A 5 -18.79 -22.45 -6.17
N ALA A 6 -18.86 -23.64 -6.78
CA ALA A 6 -18.92 -23.82 -8.22
C ALA A 6 -20.19 -23.25 -8.85
N ARG A 7 -21.36 -23.36 -8.21
CA ARG A 7 -22.63 -22.81 -8.71
C ARG A 7 -22.74 -21.29 -8.61
N LEU A 8 -21.96 -20.68 -7.71
CA LEU A 8 -21.84 -19.23 -7.53
C LEU A 8 -20.85 -18.59 -8.52
N LEU A 9 -20.06 -19.42 -9.20
CA LEU A 9 -19.03 -19.02 -10.17
C LEU A 9 -19.18 -19.77 -11.50
N ASP A 10 -20.32 -20.43 -11.73
CA ASP A 10 -20.58 -21.20 -12.94
C ASP A 10 -20.87 -20.23 -14.08
N PRO A 11 -20.03 -20.14 -15.13
CA PRO A 11 -20.25 -19.24 -16.27
C PRO A 11 -21.48 -19.61 -17.10
N CYS A 12 -22.20 -20.70 -16.78
CA CYS A 12 -23.40 -21.16 -17.48
C CYS A 12 -24.73 -20.70 -16.82
N PHE A 13 -24.71 -19.93 -15.74
CA PHE A 13 -25.92 -19.21 -15.29
C PHE A 13 -26.05 -17.92 -16.09
N GLU A 14 -26.90 -17.94 -17.13
CA GLU A 14 -27.45 -16.81 -17.90
C GLU A 14 -26.72 -15.47 -17.73
N ASP A 15 -25.86 -15.11 -18.69
CA ASP A 15 -25.42 -13.75 -19.04
C ASP A 15 -25.46 -12.68 -17.94
N ASP A 16 -24.86 -12.93 -16.78
CA ASP A 16 -24.41 -11.85 -15.90
C ASP A 16 -22.90 -11.67 -16.12
N ASP A 17 -22.58 -11.01 -17.24
CA ASP A 17 -21.22 -10.58 -17.62
C ASP A 17 -20.53 -9.66 -16.57
N ASP A 18 -21.23 -9.29 -15.48
CA ASP A 18 -20.75 -8.39 -14.45
C ASP A 18 -20.90 -8.96 -13.01
N PRO A 19 -19.83 -9.52 -12.40
CA PRO A 19 -19.83 -9.96 -11.00
C PRO A 19 -20.00 -8.80 -10.00
N PHE A 20 -20.00 -7.56 -10.49
CA PHE A 20 -20.26 -6.32 -9.75
C PHE A 20 -21.60 -5.68 -10.14
N ARG A 21 -22.54 -6.37 -10.80
CA ARG A 21 -23.84 -5.77 -11.21
C ARG A 21 -24.65 -5.13 -10.07
N HIS A 22 -24.51 -5.67 -8.85
CA HIS A 22 -25.15 -5.15 -7.63
C HIS A 22 -24.23 -4.18 -6.86
N TYR A 23 -23.07 -3.84 -7.42
CA TYR A 23 -22.08 -2.93 -6.82
C TYR A 23 -22.41 -1.52 -7.24
N ASP A 24 -22.96 -0.75 -6.30
CA ASP A 24 -23.03 0.69 -6.49
C ASP A 24 -21.62 1.28 -6.38
N VAL A 25 -21.00 1.40 -7.55
CA VAL A 25 -19.68 2.00 -7.72
C VAL A 25 -19.72 3.50 -7.40
N ARG A 26 -20.87 4.18 -7.37
CA ARG A 26 -20.96 5.62 -7.03
C ARG A 26 -21.09 5.85 -5.52
N GLY A 27 -21.50 4.83 -4.78
CA GLY A 27 -21.38 4.73 -3.32
C GLY A 27 -22.45 3.82 -2.73
N GLU A 28 -22.24 3.28 -1.52
CA GLU A 28 -23.34 2.72 -0.73
C GLU A 28 -23.84 3.84 0.20
N PRO A 29 -24.81 4.69 -0.18
CA PRO A 29 -25.51 5.46 0.83
C PRO A 29 -26.23 4.44 1.70
N LEU A 30 -25.88 4.37 2.99
CA LEU A 30 -26.77 3.74 3.95
C LEU A 30 -28.06 4.55 3.86
N GLU A 31 -29.09 3.94 3.26
CA GLU A 31 -30.39 4.59 3.15
C GLU A 31 -30.94 4.85 4.56
N ASP A 32 -31.81 5.86 4.67
CA ASP A 32 -32.49 6.16 5.92
C ASP A 32 -33.53 5.08 6.23
N ARG A 33 -33.04 3.96 6.76
CA ARG A 33 -33.80 2.76 7.10
C ARG A 33 -33.24 2.11 8.36
N LEU A 34 -34.07 1.32 9.02
CA LEU A 34 -33.62 0.54 10.17
C LEU A 34 -32.74 -0.62 9.70
N TYR A 35 -31.50 -0.66 10.16
CA TYR A 35 -30.58 -1.76 9.89
C TYR A 35 -30.48 -2.73 11.06
N LEU A 36 -30.38 -4.03 10.77
CA LEU A 36 -29.98 -5.08 11.69
C LEU A 36 -28.47 -5.36 11.51
N PRO A 37 -27.60 -4.84 12.38
CA PRO A 37 -26.16 -4.99 12.22
C PRO A 37 -25.67 -6.38 12.62
N CYS A 38 -24.89 -6.99 11.75
CA CYS A 38 -24.10 -8.19 11.98
C CYS A 38 -22.62 -7.79 11.98
N GLY A 39 -21.97 -7.85 13.13
CA GLY A 39 -20.53 -7.63 13.19
C GLY A 39 -19.79 -8.92 12.84
N ILE A 40 -18.85 -8.83 11.91
CA ILE A 40 -18.12 -9.95 11.35
C ILE A 40 -16.61 -9.75 11.59
N ASP A 41 -16.00 -10.66 12.34
CA ASP A 41 -14.56 -10.69 12.64
C ASP A 41 -13.91 -11.96 12.07
N PRO A 42 -13.41 -11.90 10.83
CA PRO A 42 -12.76 -13.03 10.18
C PRO A 42 -11.27 -13.12 10.56
N HIS A 43 -10.85 -14.30 11.01
CA HIS A 43 -9.46 -14.67 11.29
C HIS A 43 -8.95 -15.72 10.31
N LYS A 44 -7.75 -16.27 10.53
CA LYS A 44 -7.10 -17.21 9.60
C LYS A 44 -7.92 -18.49 9.33
N LYS A 45 -8.55 -19.07 10.36
CA LYS A 45 -9.26 -20.36 10.26
C LYS A 45 -10.79 -20.23 10.34
N VAL A 46 -11.26 -19.24 11.09
CA VAL A 46 -12.67 -19.06 11.42
C VAL A 46 -13.04 -17.59 11.39
N CYS A 47 -14.33 -17.36 11.23
CA CYS A 47 -14.97 -16.07 11.28
C CYS A 47 -16.02 -16.09 12.38
N TYR A 48 -16.02 -15.07 13.23
CA TYR A 48 -17.08 -14.89 14.21
C TYR A 48 -18.04 -13.83 13.72
N ALA A 49 -19.33 -14.15 13.80
CA ALA A 49 -20.40 -13.24 13.43
C ALA A 49 -21.37 -13.07 14.60
N ALA A 50 -21.79 -11.84 14.86
CA ALA A 50 -22.73 -11.50 15.92
C ALA A 50 -23.78 -10.52 15.40
N PHE A 51 -25.05 -10.92 15.42
CA PHE A 51 -26.17 -10.02 15.16
C PHE A 51 -26.53 -9.28 16.43
N VAL A 52 -26.62 -7.95 16.34
CA VAL A 52 -26.90 -7.06 17.46
C VAL A 52 -28.24 -6.38 17.22
N HIS A 53 -28.97 -6.13 18.30
CA HIS A 53 -30.27 -5.47 18.24
C HIS A 53 -30.22 -4.17 17.42
N PRO A 54 -31.19 -3.92 16.50
CA PRO A 54 -31.14 -2.82 15.54
C PRO A 54 -31.20 -1.43 16.20
N LEU A 55 -32.01 -1.27 17.26
CA LEU A 55 -32.12 0.00 17.97
C LEU A 55 -30.79 0.47 18.61
N PRO A 56 -30.35 1.73 18.41
CA PRO A 56 -29.05 2.24 18.88
C PRO A 56 -28.76 2.02 20.37
N HIS A 57 -29.77 2.23 21.22
CA HIS A 57 -29.65 2.15 22.69
C HIS A 57 -29.63 0.71 23.24
N ARG A 58 -30.03 -0.30 22.46
CA ARG A 58 -30.06 -1.71 22.88
C ARG A 58 -28.72 -2.39 22.57
N GLN A 59 -28.06 -2.97 23.58
CA GLN A 59 -26.75 -3.61 23.44
C GLN A 59 -26.82 -5.15 23.33
N GLU A 60 -28.02 -5.69 23.15
CA GLU A 60 -28.27 -7.12 23.13
C GLU A 60 -27.73 -7.80 21.87
N ILE A 61 -27.04 -8.93 22.05
CA ILE A 61 -26.66 -9.85 20.98
C ILE A 61 -27.83 -10.81 20.77
N LEU A 62 -28.45 -10.76 19.60
CA LEU A 62 -29.61 -11.59 19.27
C LEU A 62 -29.20 -13.03 18.96
N THR A 63 -28.09 -13.19 18.24
CA THR A 63 -27.49 -14.48 17.93
C THR A 63 -26.04 -14.30 17.50
N HIS A 64 -25.25 -15.35 17.63
CA HIS A 64 -23.88 -15.36 17.15
C HIS A 64 -23.46 -16.76 16.69
N ARG A 65 -22.46 -16.80 15.79
CA ARG A 65 -21.92 -18.07 15.30
C ARG A 65 -20.45 -17.96 14.98
N ARG A 66 -19.75 -19.06 15.24
CA ARG A 66 -18.40 -19.33 14.73
C ARG A 66 -18.51 -20.09 13.41
N ILE A 67 -18.01 -19.51 12.33
CA ILE A 67 -18.11 -20.00 10.97
C ILE A 67 -16.71 -20.43 10.49
N PRO A 68 -16.50 -21.69 10.07
CA PRO A 68 -15.26 -22.09 9.43
C PRO A 68 -15.10 -21.39 8.08
N ASN A 69 -13.98 -20.73 7.81
CA ASN A 69 -13.79 -19.95 6.58
C ASN A 69 -13.83 -20.76 5.28
N ARG A 70 -13.57 -22.06 5.38
CA ARG A 70 -13.56 -22.99 4.24
C ARG A 70 -14.94 -23.53 3.87
N ASP A 71 -15.98 -23.13 4.57
CA ASP A 71 -17.31 -23.72 4.48
C ASP A 71 -18.35 -22.69 4.04
N LEU A 72 -18.70 -22.72 2.75
CA LEU A 72 -19.73 -21.87 2.17
C LEU A 72 -21.11 -22.13 2.78
N GLN A 73 -21.44 -23.38 3.10
CA GLN A 73 -22.71 -23.72 3.73
C GLN A 73 -22.81 -23.08 5.11
N ALA A 74 -21.70 -23.05 5.86
CA ALA A 74 -21.63 -22.32 7.11
C ALA A 74 -21.74 -20.80 6.92
N ALA A 75 -21.22 -20.25 5.81
CA ALA A 75 -21.36 -18.82 5.50
C ALA A 75 -22.79 -18.41 5.09
N LEU A 76 -23.56 -19.31 4.44
CA LEU A 76 -24.98 -19.08 4.11
C LEU A 76 -25.85 -18.83 5.34
N TRP A 77 -25.43 -19.30 6.52
CA TRP A 77 -26.10 -18.96 7.78
C TRP A 77 -26.19 -17.45 7.99
N LEU A 78 -25.17 -16.66 7.60
CA LEU A 78 -25.22 -15.19 7.69
C LEU A 78 -26.42 -14.63 6.94
N VAL A 79 -26.71 -15.18 5.77
CA VAL A 79 -27.78 -14.71 4.88
C VAL A 79 -29.13 -15.15 5.40
N GLN A 80 -29.27 -16.45 5.72
CA GLN A 80 -30.53 -17.02 6.20
C GLN A 80 -30.96 -16.40 7.53
N GLU A 81 -30.03 -16.34 8.49
CA GLU A 81 -30.32 -15.81 9.82
C GLU A 81 -30.50 -14.29 9.80
N GLY A 82 -29.72 -13.58 8.98
CA GLY A 82 -29.87 -12.14 8.79
C GLY A 82 -31.26 -11.79 8.26
N LYS A 83 -31.74 -12.50 7.22
CA LYS A 83 -33.10 -12.30 6.69
C LYS A 83 -34.19 -12.63 7.72
N ARG A 84 -34.04 -13.76 8.42
CA ARG A 84 -35.00 -14.21 9.44
C ARG A 84 -35.15 -13.18 10.57
N LEU A 85 -34.04 -12.72 11.14
CA LEU A 85 -34.05 -11.73 12.21
C LEU A 85 -34.50 -10.36 11.71
N ALA A 86 -34.01 -9.91 10.55
CA ALA A 86 -34.34 -8.60 10.03
C ALA A 86 -35.87 -8.45 9.77
N HIS A 87 -36.52 -9.52 9.32
CA HIS A 87 -37.99 -9.57 9.17
C HIS A 87 -38.72 -9.31 10.50
N GLN A 88 -38.24 -9.85 11.63
CA GLN A 88 -38.86 -9.66 12.95
C GLN A 88 -38.87 -8.19 13.40
N PHE A 89 -37.85 -7.43 12.99
CA PHE A 89 -37.69 -6.02 13.36
C PHE A 89 -38.11 -5.04 12.24
N LYS A 90 -38.65 -5.53 11.11
CA LYS A 90 -38.88 -4.72 9.90
C LYS A 90 -37.62 -3.92 9.49
N ALA A 91 -36.46 -4.56 9.64
CA ALA A 91 -35.15 -3.99 9.36
C ALA A 91 -34.54 -4.59 8.08
N THR A 92 -33.43 -4.01 7.62
CA THR A 92 -32.57 -4.60 6.57
C THR A 92 -31.29 -5.14 7.21
N PRO A 93 -30.85 -6.38 6.93
CA PRO A 93 -29.58 -6.87 7.48
C PRO A 93 -28.42 -6.08 6.87
N ILE A 94 -27.44 -5.72 7.71
CA ILE A 94 -26.18 -5.13 7.26
C ILE A 94 -24.99 -5.84 7.90
N TYR A 95 -23.97 -6.12 7.10
CA TYR A 95 -22.82 -6.89 7.52
C TYR A 95 -21.58 -6.02 7.64
N VAL A 96 -21.08 -5.89 8.86
CA VAL A 96 -20.05 -4.92 9.24
C VAL A 96 -18.73 -5.64 9.46
N PHE A 97 -17.64 -5.17 8.85
CA PHE A 97 -16.32 -5.79 8.94
C PHE A 97 -15.27 -4.85 9.54
N GLU A 98 -14.33 -5.39 10.31
CA GLU A 98 -13.10 -4.67 10.64
C GLU A 98 -12.09 -4.79 9.48
N THR A 99 -11.54 -3.67 9.00
CA THR A 99 -10.57 -3.67 7.90
C THR A 99 -9.14 -3.98 8.33
N SER A 100 -8.93 -4.88 9.29
CA SER A 100 -7.62 -5.29 9.80
C SER A 100 -7.12 -6.56 9.09
N GLY A 101 -6.44 -6.38 7.96
CA GLY A 101 -5.93 -7.50 7.15
C GLY A 101 -6.88 -7.91 6.02
N PRO A 102 -6.63 -9.05 5.34
CA PRO A 102 -7.35 -9.41 4.11
C PRO A 102 -8.59 -10.29 4.34
N TYR A 103 -8.75 -10.91 5.50
CA TYR A 103 -9.71 -12.00 5.72
C TYR A 103 -11.19 -11.59 5.60
N TRP A 104 -11.51 -10.30 5.69
CA TRP A 104 -12.87 -9.79 5.49
C TRP A 104 -13.27 -9.69 4.02
N ARG A 105 -12.31 -9.60 3.09
CA ARG A 105 -12.59 -9.39 1.67
C ARG A 105 -13.45 -10.50 1.07
N PRO A 106 -13.17 -11.81 1.28
CA PRO A 106 -13.99 -12.88 0.71
C PRO A 106 -15.43 -12.87 1.21
N TYR A 107 -15.65 -12.69 2.52
CA TYR A 107 -16.99 -12.61 3.10
C TYR A 107 -17.77 -11.39 2.60
N ARG A 108 -17.11 -10.23 2.51
CA ARG A 108 -17.75 -9.03 1.97
C ARG A 108 -18.12 -9.23 0.51
N LEU A 109 -17.22 -9.74 -0.33
CA LEU A 109 -17.49 -10.02 -1.75
C LEU A 109 -18.67 -10.98 -1.91
N PHE A 110 -18.69 -12.07 -1.15
CA PHE A 110 -19.78 -13.04 -1.15
C PHE A 110 -21.14 -12.39 -0.82
N LEU A 111 -21.23 -11.61 0.26
CA LEU A 111 -22.49 -10.95 0.64
C LEU A 111 -22.91 -9.89 -0.38
N HIS A 112 -21.92 -9.18 -0.90
CA HIS A 112 -22.12 -8.14 -1.89
C HIS A 112 -22.63 -8.71 -3.24
N GLN A 113 -22.10 -9.84 -3.70
CA GLN A 113 -22.60 -10.55 -4.90
C GLN A 113 -24.08 -10.97 -4.75
N LEU A 114 -24.53 -11.17 -3.51
CA LEU A 114 -25.93 -11.47 -3.19
C LEU A 114 -26.80 -10.20 -3.01
N GLY A 115 -26.28 -9.00 -3.30
CA GLY A 115 -26.97 -7.73 -3.17
C GLY A 115 -27.24 -7.32 -1.71
N LEU A 116 -26.46 -7.83 -0.75
CA LEU A 116 -26.65 -7.53 0.67
C LEU A 116 -25.79 -6.33 1.11
N PRO A 117 -26.35 -5.38 1.89
CA PRO A 117 -25.61 -4.22 2.38
C PRO A 117 -24.40 -4.59 3.24
N THR A 118 -23.28 -3.90 3.04
CA THR A 118 -22.07 -4.12 3.85
C THR A 118 -21.48 -2.80 4.34
N ALA A 119 -20.90 -2.82 5.54
CA ALA A 119 -20.17 -1.67 6.06
C ALA A 119 -18.82 -2.09 6.59
N THR A 120 -17.94 -1.13 6.82
CA THR A 120 -16.68 -1.42 7.49
C THR A 120 -16.36 -0.42 8.59
N VAL A 121 -15.50 -0.85 9.51
CA VAL A 121 -14.99 -0.03 10.59
C VAL A 121 -13.48 -0.16 10.63
N SER A 122 -12.79 0.90 11.02
CA SER A 122 -11.34 0.84 11.15
C SER A 122 -10.95 0.07 12.41
N GLY A 123 -9.90 -0.75 12.32
CA GLY A 123 -9.34 -1.44 13.49
C GLY A 123 -8.81 -0.50 14.59
N ARG A 124 -8.72 0.82 14.32
CA ARG A 124 -8.39 1.83 15.33
C ARG A 124 -9.62 2.21 16.16
N GLN A 125 -10.79 2.38 15.51
CA GLN A 125 -12.06 2.68 16.18
C GLN A 125 -12.48 1.52 17.08
N THR A 126 -12.40 0.29 16.58
CA THR A 126 -12.71 -0.90 17.39
C THR A 126 -11.76 -1.03 18.59
N LYS A 127 -10.46 -0.74 18.42
CA LYS A 127 -9.50 -0.69 19.54
C LYS A 127 -9.83 0.39 20.57
N ARG A 128 -10.25 1.59 20.15
CA ARG A 128 -10.71 2.65 21.07
C ARG A 128 -11.95 2.21 21.84
N ALA A 129 -12.92 1.61 21.16
CA ALA A 129 -14.12 1.05 21.79
C ALA A 129 -13.81 -0.15 22.74
N ARG A 130 -12.72 -0.90 22.50
CA ARG A 130 -12.22 -1.91 23.47
C ARG A 130 -11.67 -1.26 24.74
N GLY A 131 -11.04 -0.08 24.63
CA GLY A 131 -10.40 0.63 25.74
C GLY A 131 -11.37 1.24 26.76
N THR A 132 -12.65 1.42 26.41
CA THR A 132 -13.68 1.95 27.31
C THR A 132 -14.28 0.89 28.25
N GLY A 133 -13.85 -0.38 28.15
CA GLY A 133 -14.33 -1.48 29.00
C GLY A 133 -13.42 -1.73 30.20
N THR A 134 -14.00 -1.94 31.38
CA THR A 134 -13.28 -2.17 32.65
C THR A 134 -12.56 -3.53 32.75
N ARG A 135 -12.87 -4.51 31.89
CA ARG A 135 -12.19 -5.84 31.87
C ARG A 135 -11.47 -6.10 30.54
N LYS A 136 -10.15 -6.28 30.60
CA LYS A 136 -9.32 -6.76 29.47
C LYS A 136 -9.52 -8.26 29.24
N THR A 137 -10.56 -8.65 28.50
CA THR A 137 -10.75 -10.03 28.03
C THR A 137 -10.90 -10.05 26.53
N HIS A 138 -9.94 -10.65 25.82
CA HIS A 138 -10.00 -10.85 24.38
C HIS A 138 -10.88 -12.08 24.08
N ASN A 139 -12.08 -11.86 23.55
CA ASN A 139 -12.99 -12.91 23.09
C ASN A 139 -13.50 -12.53 21.70
N ASP A 140 -13.42 -13.45 20.75
CA ASP A 140 -13.81 -13.24 19.34
C ASP A 140 -15.28 -12.83 19.20
N LEU A 141 -16.17 -13.30 20.09
CA LEU A 141 -17.57 -12.82 20.15
C LEU A 141 -17.64 -11.33 20.51
N LYS A 142 -16.83 -10.89 21.49
CA LYS A 142 -16.78 -9.47 21.87
C LYS A 142 -16.23 -8.62 20.74
N ALA A 143 -15.29 -9.16 19.95
CA ALA A 143 -14.74 -8.46 18.80
C ALA A 143 -15.80 -8.26 17.71
N ALA A 144 -16.52 -9.32 17.33
CA ALA A 144 -17.67 -9.23 16.42
C ALA A 144 -18.74 -8.24 16.93
N TYR A 145 -19.10 -8.32 18.21
CA TYR A 145 -20.04 -7.36 18.82
C TYR A 145 -19.54 -5.91 18.75
N LEU A 146 -18.26 -5.65 19.04
CA LEU A 146 -17.70 -4.30 19.00
C LEU A 146 -17.70 -3.71 17.59
N ILE A 147 -17.50 -4.54 16.57
CA ILE A 147 -17.61 -4.13 15.17
C ILE A 147 -19.04 -3.62 14.88
N ALA A 148 -20.07 -4.37 15.25
CA ALA A 148 -21.46 -3.95 15.12
C ALA A 148 -21.76 -2.70 15.97
N LYS A 149 -21.22 -2.62 17.20
CA LYS A 149 -21.42 -1.47 18.09
C LYS A 149 -20.85 -0.17 17.51
N VAL A 150 -19.64 -0.20 16.97
CA VAL A 150 -19.02 0.97 16.32
C VAL A 150 -19.86 1.44 15.13
N PHE A 151 -20.43 0.52 14.35
CA PHE A 151 -21.36 0.87 13.28
C PHE A 151 -22.60 1.60 13.81
N LYS A 152 -23.23 1.10 14.88
CA LYS A 152 -24.41 1.72 15.50
C LYS A 152 -24.15 3.12 16.07
N GLN A 153 -22.91 3.46 16.36
CA GLN A 153 -22.50 4.79 16.83
C GLN A 153 -22.35 5.82 15.70
N GLY A 154 -22.61 5.43 14.44
CA GLY A 154 -22.47 6.31 13.28
C GLY A 154 -21.03 6.46 12.77
N GLU A 155 -20.08 5.73 13.36
CA GLU A 155 -18.64 5.85 13.06
C GLU A 155 -18.16 4.92 11.93
N SER A 156 -19.06 4.33 11.15
CA SER A 156 -18.70 3.42 10.06
C SER A 156 -18.21 4.15 8.81
N HIS A 157 -17.35 3.47 8.06
CA HIS A 157 -16.89 3.93 6.75
C HIS A 157 -17.23 2.83 5.74
N ALA A 158 -17.68 3.20 4.54
CA ALA A 158 -17.74 2.23 3.46
C ALA A 158 -16.30 1.90 3.02
N SER A 159 -15.77 0.70 3.33
CA SER A 159 -14.56 0.23 2.66
C SER A 159 -14.99 -0.31 1.31
N ARG A 160 -14.65 0.48 0.29
CA ARG A 160 -15.02 0.20 -1.08
C ARG A 160 -13.98 -0.71 -1.72
N ILE A 161 -14.47 -1.80 -2.32
CA ILE A 161 -13.66 -2.68 -3.16
C ILE A 161 -13.75 -2.09 -4.56
N PRO A 162 -12.65 -1.62 -5.18
CA PRO A 162 -12.72 -1.03 -6.51
C PRO A 162 -13.26 -2.01 -7.53
N PRO A 163 -13.95 -1.51 -8.56
CA PRO A 163 -14.27 -2.34 -9.71
C PRO A 163 -12.98 -2.72 -10.46
N GLU A 164 -13.06 -3.72 -11.32
CA GLU A 164 -12.01 -3.92 -12.32
C GLU A 164 -12.03 -2.80 -13.37
N PRO A 165 -10.87 -2.39 -13.94
CA PRO A 165 -9.52 -2.90 -13.70
C PRO A 165 -8.79 -2.28 -12.49
N ILE A 166 -9.45 -1.38 -11.74
CA ILE A 166 -8.84 -0.62 -10.64
C ILE A 166 -8.46 -1.53 -9.45
N ALA A 167 -9.24 -2.58 -9.20
CA ALA A 167 -8.92 -3.59 -8.18
C ALA A 167 -7.61 -4.31 -8.51
N SER A 168 -7.47 -4.85 -9.72
CA SER A 168 -6.21 -5.46 -10.18
C SER A 168 -5.05 -4.47 -10.12
N LEU A 169 -5.26 -3.24 -10.60
CA LEU A 169 -4.26 -2.18 -10.58
C LEU A 169 -3.74 -1.89 -9.16
N ARG A 170 -4.64 -1.84 -8.16
CA ARG A 170 -4.28 -1.67 -6.75
C ARG A 170 -3.39 -2.81 -6.26
N GLU A 171 -3.76 -4.07 -6.54
CA GLU A 171 -3.00 -5.21 -6.05
C GLU A 171 -1.63 -5.31 -6.76
N TYR A 172 -1.55 -5.00 -8.06
CA TYR A 172 -0.28 -4.88 -8.78
C TYR A 172 0.62 -3.76 -8.24
N ALA A 173 0.07 -2.57 -7.98
CA ALA A 173 0.82 -1.46 -7.40
C ALA A 173 1.36 -1.79 -5.99
N ARG A 174 0.56 -2.48 -5.17
CA ARG A 174 0.98 -2.94 -3.84
C ARG A 174 2.07 -4.01 -3.90
N LEU A 175 1.97 -4.94 -4.86
CA LEU A 175 3.01 -5.94 -5.10
C LEU A 175 4.31 -5.30 -5.60
N HIS A 176 4.19 -4.29 -6.47
CA HIS A 176 5.34 -3.52 -6.97
C HIS A 176 6.07 -2.85 -5.81
N PHE A 177 5.30 -2.17 -4.95
CA PHE A 177 5.82 -1.57 -3.74
C PHE A 177 6.52 -2.58 -2.83
N PHE A 178 5.96 -3.78 -2.67
CA PHE A 178 6.57 -4.85 -1.90
C PHE A 178 7.95 -5.19 -2.45
N PHE A 179 8.07 -5.53 -3.74
CA PHE A 179 9.37 -5.90 -4.33
C PHE A 179 10.39 -4.76 -4.33
N VAL A 180 9.96 -3.52 -4.56
CA VAL A 180 10.84 -2.34 -4.42
C VAL A 180 11.32 -2.17 -2.98
N LYS A 181 10.47 -2.41 -1.98
CA LYS A 181 10.90 -2.37 -0.57
C LYS A 181 11.97 -3.43 -0.29
N TYR A 182 11.80 -4.64 -0.80
CA TYR A 182 12.78 -5.71 -0.62
C TYR A 182 14.08 -5.42 -1.38
N SER A 183 14.03 -4.85 -2.58
CA SER A 183 15.26 -4.47 -3.29
C SER A 183 16.04 -3.38 -2.59
N VAL A 184 15.38 -2.46 -1.87
CA VAL A 184 16.05 -1.49 -0.98
C VAL A 184 16.64 -2.18 0.26
N ALA A 185 15.93 -3.13 0.87
CA ALA A 185 16.46 -3.89 1.99
C ALA A 185 17.72 -4.71 1.61
N ILE A 186 17.71 -5.31 0.42
CA ILE A 186 18.87 -6.01 -0.15
C ILE A 186 20.04 -5.04 -0.35
N GLN A 187 19.79 -3.87 -0.95
CA GLN A 187 20.82 -2.83 -1.12
C GLN A 187 21.49 -2.43 0.19
N ASN A 188 20.69 -2.17 1.22
CA ASN A 188 21.21 -1.81 2.54
C ASN A 188 22.04 -2.95 3.12
N ARG A 189 21.56 -4.20 3.02
CA ARG A 189 22.32 -5.36 3.51
C ARG A 189 23.62 -5.56 2.75
N MET A 190 23.63 -5.36 1.43
CA MET A 190 24.86 -5.40 0.64
C MET A 190 25.83 -4.30 1.07
N PHE A 191 25.34 -3.09 1.33
CA PHE A 191 26.16 -1.99 1.85
C PHE A 191 26.79 -2.36 3.19
N ASP A 192 26.02 -2.88 4.13
CA ASP A 192 26.53 -3.28 5.46
C ASP A 192 27.63 -4.34 5.35
N ILE A 193 27.42 -5.37 4.53
CA ILE A 193 28.43 -6.43 4.34
C ILE A 193 29.68 -5.87 3.66
N ARG A 194 29.54 -5.05 2.61
CA ARG A 194 30.70 -4.42 1.96
C ARG A 194 31.47 -3.54 2.92
N TYR A 195 30.78 -2.74 3.73
CA TYR A 195 31.43 -1.91 4.76
C TYR A 195 32.19 -2.76 5.76
N GLN A 196 31.66 -3.93 6.14
CA GLN A 196 32.35 -4.87 7.04
C GLN A 196 33.58 -5.53 6.37
N THR A 197 33.51 -5.87 5.08
CA THR A 197 34.54 -6.65 4.39
C THR A 197 35.60 -5.82 3.67
N HIS A 198 35.23 -4.65 3.17
CA HIS A 198 36.09 -3.76 2.37
C HIS A 198 35.68 -2.29 2.60
N PRO A 199 35.98 -1.71 3.78
CA PRO A 199 35.80 -0.28 4.01
C PRO A 199 36.49 0.55 2.92
N GLY A 200 35.84 1.61 2.41
CA GLY A 200 36.37 2.45 1.32
C GLY A 200 36.05 1.95 -0.09
N PHE A 201 35.46 0.77 -0.26
CA PHE A 201 35.10 0.24 -1.59
C PHE A 201 34.17 1.18 -2.40
N ASP A 202 33.27 1.89 -1.72
CA ASP A 202 32.29 2.77 -2.37
C ASP A 202 32.94 4.03 -2.99
N ASP A 203 34.21 4.34 -2.67
CA ASP A 203 35.00 5.40 -3.33
C ASP A 203 35.41 5.01 -4.76
N LEU A 204 35.58 3.70 -5.01
CA LEU A 204 35.92 3.15 -6.32
C LEU A 204 34.67 2.96 -7.20
N LEU A 205 33.55 2.60 -6.57
CA LEU A 205 32.29 2.34 -7.25
C LEU A 205 31.15 3.05 -6.53
N SER A 206 30.68 4.15 -7.13
CA SER A 206 29.69 5.08 -6.55
C SER A 206 28.40 4.48 -5.99
N LYS A 207 27.99 3.26 -6.38
CA LYS A 207 26.76 2.61 -5.89
C LYS A 207 26.89 1.09 -5.81
N PRO A 208 26.22 0.44 -4.83
CA PRO A 208 26.16 -1.03 -4.69
C PRO A 208 25.57 -1.78 -5.88
N THR A 209 24.73 -1.11 -6.68
CA THR A 209 23.82 -1.74 -7.63
C THR A 209 24.10 -1.41 -9.08
N ILE A 210 25.21 -0.71 -9.36
CA ILE A 210 25.65 -0.54 -10.74
C ILE A 210 26.06 -1.89 -11.33
N PRO A 211 25.95 -2.10 -12.65
CA PRO A 211 26.24 -3.40 -13.27
C PRO A 211 27.60 -3.99 -12.88
N THR A 212 28.63 -3.15 -12.80
CA THR A 212 29.99 -3.56 -12.40
C THR A 212 30.07 -4.05 -10.95
N ALA A 213 29.46 -3.32 -10.00
CA ALA A 213 29.40 -3.75 -8.60
C ALA A 213 28.61 -5.05 -8.44
N LEU A 214 27.48 -5.21 -9.15
CA LEU A 214 26.73 -6.45 -9.13
C LEU A 214 27.52 -7.62 -9.71
N ALA A 215 28.29 -7.41 -10.78
CA ALA A 215 29.14 -8.44 -11.36
C ALA A 215 30.24 -8.87 -10.38
N LEU A 216 30.97 -7.92 -9.80
CA LEU A 216 32.00 -8.21 -8.78
C LEU A 216 31.43 -8.96 -7.58
N ALA A 217 30.24 -8.58 -7.09
CA ALA A 217 29.59 -9.29 -6.00
C ALA A 217 29.23 -10.74 -6.38
N LYS A 218 28.74 -10.96 -7.61
CA LYS A 218 28.35 -12.28 -8.10
C LYS A 218 29.52 -13.23 -8.31
N GLU A 219 30.66 -12.70 -8.75
CA GLU A 219 31.92 -13.44 -8.91
C GLU A 219 32.73 -13.51 -7.59
N GLU A 220 32.18 -13.02 -6.47
CA GLU A 220 32.85 -12.99 -5.16
C GLU A 220 34.16 -12.15 -5.12
N LEU A 221 34.30 -11.21 -6.05
CA LEU A 221 35.46 -10.32 -6.25
C LEU A 221 35.29 -8.95 -5.55
N MET A 222 34.92 -8.96 -4.27
CA MET A 222 34.81 -7.73 -3.47
C MET A 222 35.64 -7.77 -2.19
N HIS A 223 35.81 -8.95 -1.60
CA HIS A 223 36.61 -9.10 -0.38
C HIS A 223 38.11 -8.91 -0.71
N PRO A 224 38.89 -8.17 0.09
CA PRO A 224 40.32 -7.94 -0.19
C PRO A 224 41.11 -9.24 -0.43
N VAL A 225 40.95 -10.25 0.43
CA VAL A 225 41.55 -11.58 0.23
C VAL A 225 41.22 -12.19 -1.13
N ARG A 226 39.95 -12.12 -1.57
CA ARG A 226 39.52 -12.66 -2.87
C ARG A 226 40.13 -11.87 -4.03
N LEU A 227 40.16 -10.54 -3.92
CA LEU A 227 40.76 -9.66 -4.93
C LEU A 227 42.27 -9.91 -5.10
N LEU A 228 43.00 -10.15 -4.01
CA LEU A 228 44.44 -10.45 -4.06
C LEU A 228 44.76 -11.86 -4.59
N GLN A 229 43.78 -12.77 -4.52
CA GLN A 229 43.90 -14.13 -5.05
C GLN A 229 43.39 -14.26 -6.49
N ALA A 230 42.63 -13.28 -6.97
CA ALA A 230 42.03 -13.31 -8.29
C ALA A 230 43.09 -13.10 -9.37
N ASP A 231 42.91 -13.78 -10.50
CA ASP A 231 43.68 -13.49 -11.70
C ASP A 231 43.35 -12.08 -12.22
N HIS A 232 44.38 -11.31 -12.56
CA HIS A 232 44.20 -9.92 -12.97
C HIS A 232 43.44 -9.82 -14.30
N ASP A 233 43.72 -10.70 -15.26
CA ASP A 233 43.05 -10.69 -16.56
C ASP A 233 41.57 -11.08 -16.41
N GLU A 234 41.25 -12.05 -15.54
CA GLU A 234 39.87 -12.42 -15.22
C GLU A 234 39.09 -11.26 -14.57
N LEU A 235 39.72 -10.52 -13.64
CA LEU A 235 39.13 -9.32 -13.03
C LEU A 235 38.86 -8.25 -14.10
N VAL A 236 39.84 -7.95 -14.95
CA VAL A 236 39.69 -6.97 -16.05
C VAL A 236 38.58 -7.38 -17.01
N GLN A 237 38.51 -8.66 -17.39
CA GLN A 237 37.45 -9.17 -18.26
C GLN A 237 36.07 -9.03 -17.63
N THR A 238 35.93 -9.32 -16.34
CA THR A 238 34.69 -9.15 -15.58
C THR A 238 34.23 -7.69 -15.59
N LEU A 239 35.15 -6.76 -15.32
CA LEU A 239 34.88 -5.32 -15.33
C LEU A 239 34.50 -4.82 -16.73
N ARG A 240 35.22 -5.24 -17.77
CA ARG A 240 34.94 -4.86 -19.17
C ARG A 240 33.58 -5.37 -19.62
N ARG A 241 33.24 -6.63 -19.33
CA ARG A 241 31.94 -7.22 -19.66
C ARG A 241 30.79 -6.47 -18.98
N ALA A 242 30.91 -6.23 -17.68
CA ALA A 242 29.86 -5.57 -16.90
C ALA A 242 29.66 -4.08 -17.26
N SER A 243 30.75 -3.40 -17.63
CA SER A 243 30.74 -1.97 -17.97
C SER A 243 30.53 -1.67 -19.46
N ARG A 244 30.43 -2.71 -20.32
CA ARG A 244 30.43 -2.59 -21.79
C ARG A 244 31.70 -1.90 -22.32
N GLY A 245 32.85 -2.30 -21.79
CA GLY A 245 34.19 -1.84 -22.19
C GLY A 245 34.61 -0.48 -21.62
N LYS A 246 33.81 0.14 -20.75
CA LYS A 246 34.11 1.47 -20.17
C LYS A 246 35.09 1.41 -19.00
N LEU A 247 35.13 0.30 -18.29
CA LEU A 247 35.97 0.05 -17.12
C LEU A 247 36.75 -1.25 -17.35
N GLY A 248 37.98 -1.29 -16.86
CA GLY A 248 38.90 -2.42 -17.05
C GLY A 248 40.13 -2.23 -16.17
N ASP A 249 41.29 -2.11 -16.80
CA ASP A 249 42.63 -2.14 -16.19
C ASP A 249 42.78 -1.11 -15.05
N GLN A 250 42.50 0.17 -15.31
CA GLN A 250 42.62 1.22 -14.29
C GLN A 250 41.82 0.94 -13.01
N LEU A 251 40.62 0.36 -13.16
CA LEU A 251 39.78 0.01 -12.01
C LEU A 251 40.25 -1.29 -11.36
N ALA A 252 40.73 -2.27 -12.14
CA ALA A 252 41.32 -3.49 -11.60
C ALA A 252 42.55 -3.18 -10.74
N ASP A 253 43.44 -2.31 -11.23
CA ASP A 253 44.60 -1.82 -10.49
C ASP A 253 44.19 -1.10 -9.20
N ALA A 254 43.20 -0.21 -9.28
CA ALA A 254 42.71 0.51 -8.12
C ALA A 254 42.05 -0.43 -7.08
N LEU A 255 41.31 -1.45 -7.52
CA LEU A 255 40.72 -2.47 -6.65
C LEU A 255 41.80 -3.32 -5.99
N HIS A 256 42.83 -3.74 -6.74
CA HIS A 256 43.95 -4.49 -6.21
C HIS A 256 44.75 -3.68 -5.20
N HIS A 257 45.05 -2.42 -5.52
CA HIS A 257 45.72 -1.50 -4.59
C HIS A 257 44.90 -1.28 -3.30
N SER A 258 43.60 -1.04 -3.44
CA SER A 258 42.69 -0.92 -2.29
C SER A 258 42.69 -2.18 -1.43
N ALA A 259 42.71 -3.37 -2.04
CA ALA A 259 42.77 -4.63 -1.31
C ALA A 259 44.09 -4.81 -0.52
N LEU A 260 45.21 -4.27 -1.00
CA LEU A 260 46.50 -4.30 -0.27
C LEU A 260 46.49 -3.40 0.97
N THR A 261 45.76 -2.28 0.93
CA THR A 261 45.76 -1.27 2.00
C THR A 261 44.51 -1.31 2.90
N ALA A 262 43.51 -2.11 2.56
CA ALA A 262 42.24 -2.15 3.28
C ALA A 262 42.43 -2.63 4.72
N PHE A 263 41.84 -1.89 5.67
CA PHE A 263 41.73 -2.30 7.06
C PHE A 263 40.40 -3.04 7.27
N TYR A 264 40.43 -4.37 7.25
CA TYR A 264 39.23 -5.22 7.37
C TYR A 264 39.43 -6.32 8.43
N ALA A 265 38.33 -6.90 8.91
CA ALA A 265 38.39 -8.07 9.76
C ALA A 265 38.51 -9.34 8.90
N PRO A 266 39.59 -10.15 9.02
CA PRO A 266 39.78 -11.36 8.24
C PRO A 266 38.94 -12.53 8.80
N TYR A 267 37.61 -12.36 8.83
CA TYR A 267 36.67 -13.32 9.39
C TYR A 267 35.58 -13.67 8.37
N ALA A 268 35.25 -14.95 8.29
CA ALA A 268 34.14 -15.47 7.47
C ALA A 268 34.18 -15.02 6.00
N VAL A 269 35.38 -14.94 5.41
CA VAL A 269 35.61 -14.51 4.02
C VAL A 269 34.68 -15.22 3.04
N ASP A 270 34.63 -16.54 3.09
CA ASP A 270 33.77 -17.36 2.20
C ASP A 270 32.29 -17.01 2.39
N ALA A 271 31.82 -16.97 3.64
CA ALA A 271 30.41 -16.74 3.93
C ALA A 271 29.96 -15.32 3.58
N LEU A 272 30.77 -14.29 3.87
CA LEU A 272 30.44 -12.90 3.56
C LEU A 272 30.47 -12.64 2.04
N SER A 273 31.41 -13.26 1.32
CA SER A 273 31.48 -13.19 -0.15
C SER A 273 30.26 -13.88 -0.78
N PHE A 274 29.95 -15.10 -0.34
CA PHE A 274 28.76 -15.82 -0.80
C PHE A 274 27.45 -15.08 -0.48
N ASN A 275 27.34 -14.46 0.70
CA ASN A 275 26.19 -13.64 1.05
C ASN A 275 26.02 -12.44 0.11
N LEU A 276 27.11 -11.74 -0.24
CA LEU A 276 27.08 -10.64 -1.22
C LEU A 276 26.63 -11.12 -2.60
N ARG A 277 27.16 -12.26 -3.06
CA ARG A 277 26.73 -12.91 -4.30
C ARG A 277 25.23 -13.16 -4.30
N MET A 278 24.71 -13.83 -3.28
CA MET A 278 23.29 -14.18 -3.21
C MET A 278 22.39 -12.94 -3.18
N LEU A 279 22.80 -11.89 -2.46
CA LEU A 279 22.08 -10.62 -2.42
C LEU A 279 22.11 -9.90 -3.78
N ALA A 280 23.24 -9.91 -4.48
CA ALA A 280 23.37 -9.33 -5.81
C ALA A 280 22.51 -10.09 -6.85
N GLU A 281 22.47 -11.41 -6.80
CA GLU A 281 21.59 -12.25 -7.62
C GLU A 281 20.11 -11.95 -7.33
N ALA A 282 19.72 -11.88 -6.06
CA ALA A 282 18.35 -11.56 -5.67
C ALA A 282 17.92 -10.14 -6.12
N TYR A 283 18.80 -9.16 -5.95
CA TYR A 283 18.56 -7.79 -6.41
C TYR A 283 18.33 -7.75 -7.94
N ASP A 284 19.24 -8.39 -8.68
CA ASP A 284 19.19 -8.43 -10.13
C ASP A 284 17.94 -9.16 -10.63
N HIS A 285 17.57 -10.27 -9.99
CA HIS A 285 16.36 -11.02 -10.32
C HIS A 285 15.10 -10.20 -10.12
N ILE A 286 14.98 -9.47 -8.99
CA ILE A 286 13.84 -8.58 -8.75
C ILE A 286 13.73 -7.53 -9.87
N HIS A 287 14.83 -6.88 -10.23
CA HIS A 287 14.82 -5.78 -11.18
C HIS A 287 14.68 -6.21 -12.65
N ARG A 288 15.26 -7.35 -13.05
CA ARG A 288 15.23 -7.83 -14.43
C ARG A 288 14.04 -8.72 -14.76
N HIS A 289 13.53 -9.48 -13.79
CA HIS A 289 12.53 -10.53 -14.08
C HIS A 289 11.21 -10.33 -13.35
N ILE A 290 11.21 -9.73 -12.15
CA ILE A 290 9.96 -9.57 -11.36
C ILE A 290 9.26 -8.24 -11.67
N LEU A 291 9.99 -7.12 -11.60
CA LEU A 291 9.38 -5.79 -11.78
C LEU A 291 8.86 -5.51 -13.21
N PRO A 292 9.54 -5.92 -14.30
CA PRO A 292 9.07 -5.62 -15.66
C PRO A 292 7.69 -6.19 -16.03
N PRO A 293 7.40 -7.50 -15.87
CA PRO A 293 6.07 -8.02 -16.20
C PRO A 293 4.97 -7.41 -15.30
N LEU A 294 5.31 -7.06 -14.06
CA LEU A 294 4.38 -6.38 -13.16
C LEU A 294 4.03 -4.96 -13.65
N ARG A 295 5.01 -4.21 -14.16
CA ARG A 295 4.76 -2.89 -14.76
C ARG A 295 3.90 -3.01 -16.01
N ALA A 296 4.17 -3.99 -16.87
CA ALA A 296 3.35 -4.23 -18.05
C ALA A 296 1.88 -4.52 -17.70
N ARG A 297 1.62 -5.29 -16.63
CA ARG A 297 0.25 -5.53 -16.12
C ARG A 297 -0.40 -4.26 -15.56
N MET A 298 0.38 -3.37 -14.92
CA MET A 298 -0.13 -2.08 -14.49
C MET A 298 -0.51 -1.20 -15.68
N ASP A 299 0.33 -1.16 -16.72
CA ASP A 299 0.09 -0.38 -17.94
C ASP A 299 -1.17 -0.88 -18.68
N ASP A 300 -1.36 -2.20 -18.78
CA ASP A 300 -2.58 -2.81 -19.32
C ASP A 300 -3.84 -2.39 -18.53
N CYS A 301 -3.79 -2.45 -17.20
CA CYS A 301 -4.91 -1.97 -16.38
C CYS A 301 -5.21 -0.48 -16.59
N LEU A 302 -4.17 0.35 -16.75
CA LEU A 302 -4.33 1.79 -17.01
C LEU A 302 -4.99 2.06 -18.37
N ASN A 303 -4.65 1.28 -19.40
CA ASN A 303 -5.23 1.41 -20.73
C ASN A 303 -6.70 0.96 -20.81
N ARG A 304 -7.15 0.13 -19.86
CA ARG A 304 -8.53 -0.37 -19.75
C ARG A 304 -9.43 0.44 -18.81
N LEU A 305 -8.94 1.56 -18.27
CA LEU A 305 -9.73 2.38 -17.36
C LEU A 305 -10.95 2.98 -18.08
N PRO A 306 -12.11 3.08 -17.41
CA PRO A 306 -13.32 3.63 -18.00
C PRO A 306 -13.38 5.17 -17.98
N PHE A 307 -12.26 5.84 -17.70
CA PHE A 307 -12.18 7.31 -17.63
C PHE A 307 -10.77 7.80 -18.00
N GLU A 308 -10.72 9.02 -18.53
CA GLU A 308 -9.49 9.74 -18.81
C GLU A 308 -8.89 10.32 -17.52
N GLN A 309 -7.56 10.37 -17.43
CA GLN A 309 -6.87 10.76 -16.19
C GLN A 309 -5.72 11.76 -16.38
N TYR A 310 -5.08 11.80 -17.56
CA TYR A 310 -3.98 12.72 -17.94
C TYR A 310 -2.84 12.93 -16.93
N LEU A 311 -2.74 12.12 -15.86
CA LEU A 311 -1.78 12.28 -14.77
C LEU A 311 -0.31 12.23 -15.23
N PRO A 312 0.09 11.45 -16.27
CA PRO A 312 1.46 11.49 -16.78
C PRO A 312 1.94 12.85 -17.30
N GLU A 313 1.03 13.80 -17.55
CA GLU A 313 1.39 15.18 -17.91
C GLU A 313 1.97 15.97 -16.72
N MET A 314 1.68 15.54 -15.49
CA MET A 314 2.29 16.11 -14.30
C MET A 314 3.77 15.70 -14.23
N PRO A 315 4.71 16.64 -14.05
CA PRO A 315 6.12 16.32 -13.84
C PRO A 315 6.34 15.22 -12.79
N TYR A 316 7.24 14.27 -13.06
CA TYR A 316 7.56 13.15 -12.16
C TYR A 316 6.39 12.19 -11.82
N VAL A 317 5.29 12.25 -12.56
CA VAL A 317 4.21 11.28 -12.50
C VAL A 317 4.31 10.37 -13.73
N GLY A 318 4.51 9.07 -13.47
CA GLY A 318 4.56 8.05 -14.53
C GLY A 318 3.63 6.89 -14.20
N PRO A 319 3.61 5.81 -15.00
CA PRO A 319 2.61 4.76 -14.88
C PRO A 319 2.54 4.09 -13.51
N VAL A 320 3.67 3.90 -12.82
CA VAL A 320 3.68 3.40 -11.44
C VAL A 320 3.01 4.37 -10.46
N THR A 321 3.27 5.67 -10.61
CA THR A 321 2.65 6.71 -9.78
C THR A 321 1.16 6.79 -10.05
N THR A 322 0.77 6.86 -11.32
CA THR A 322 -0.62 6.85 -11.80
C THR A 322 -1.36 5.62 -11.27
N GLY A 323 -0.80 4.42 -11.48
CA GLY A 323 -1.38 3.17 -11.04
C GLY A 323 -1.52 3.08 -9.52
N THR A 324 -0.51 3.53 -8.77
CA THR A 324 -0.59 3.57 -7.30
C THR A 324 -1.65 4.57 -6.82
N PHE A 325 -1.75 5.74 -7.46
CA PHE A 325 -2.74 6.75 -7.11
C PHE A 325 -4.16 6.26 -7.38
N LEU A 326 -4.45 5.85 -8.61
CA LEU A 326 -5.79 5.39 -9.00
C LEU A 326 -6.18 4.09 -8.29
N GLY A 327 -5.22 3.18 -8.12
CA GLY A 327 -5.41 1.97 -7.33
C GLY A 327 -5.83 2.32 -5.90
N GLU A 328 -5.13 3.21 -5.20
CA GLU A 328 -5.49 3.57 -3.81
C GLU A 328 -6.70 4.50 -3.70
N LEU A 329 -6.95 5.35 -4.70
CA LEU A 329 -8.12 6.24 -4.76
C LEU A 329 -9.40 5.44 -4.97
N GLY A 330 -9.42 4.53 -5.94
CA GLY A 330 -10.66 3.96 -6.46
C GLY A 330 -11.35 4.93 -7.43
N LEU A 331 -12.68 4.98 -7.42
CA LEU A 331 -13.39 5.96 -8.25
C LEU A 331 -13.36 7.37 -7.64
N PRO A 332 -13.23 8.43 -8.44
CA PRO A 332 -13.26 9.80 -7.94
C PRO A 332 -14.57 10.18 -7.24
N SER A 333 -15.70 9.66 -7.74
CA SER A 333 -17.06 9.90 -7.21
C SER A 333 -17.24 9.47 -5.74
N TRP A 334 -16.31 8.65 -5.23
CA TRP A 334 -16.28 8.20 -3.84
C TRP A 334 -16.02 9.29 -2.82
N PHE A 335 -15.43 10.41 -3.25
CA PHE A 335 -15.00 11.48 -2.36
C PHE A 335 -15.87 12.72 -2.58
N LYS A 336 -16.54 13.17 -1.51
CA LYS A 336 -17.38 14.38 -1.54
C LYS A 336 -16.53 15.65 -1.63
N THR A 337 -15.35 15.65 -1.00
CA THR A 337 -14.48 16.81 -0.94
C THR A 337 -13.04 16.42 -1.23
N VAL A 338 -12.28 17.35 -1.81
CA VAL A 338 -10.85 17.16 -2.05
C VAL A 338 -10.07 16.98 -0.74
N ASP A 339 -10.50 17.60 0.37
CA ASP A 339 -9.88 17.43 1.69
C ASP A 339 -9.98 15.99 2.19
N SER A 340 -11.11 15.31 1.93
CA SER A 340 -11.26 13.90 2.26
C SER A 340 -10.27 13.01 1.49
N VAL A 341 -9.88 13.41 0.27
CA VAL A 341 -8.84 12.74 -0.51
C VAL A 341 -7.46 12.97 0.10
N VAL A 342 -7.13 14.22 0.46
CA VAL A 342 -5.85 14.54 1.10
C VAL A 342 -5.67 13.79 2.42
N ALA A 343 -6.74 13.70 3.22
CA ALA A 343 -6.78 12.89 4.44
C ALA A 343 -6.65 11.39 4.14
N TRP A 344 -7.33 10.89 3.10
CA TRP A 344 -7.21 9.50 2.63
C TRP A 344 -5.80 9.14 2.19
N PHE A 345 -5.07 10.07 1.57
CA PHE A 345 -3.65 9.91 1.23
C PHE A 345 -2.71 10.21 2.40
N GLY A 346 -3.25 10.62 3.55
CA GLY A 346 -2.54 10.76 4.82
C GLY A 346 -1.64 11.99 4.89
N PHE A 347 -1.99 13.06 4.18
CA PHE A 347 -1.32 14.36 4.22
C PHE A 347 -2.07 15.41 5.05
N ASP A 348 -3.07 14.98 5.82
CA ASP A 348 -3.80 15.82 6.76
C ASP A 348 -3.01 15.97 8.09
N PRO A 349 -2.72 17.21 8.53
CA PRO A 349 -2.03 17.45 9.80
C PRO A 349 -2.89 17.06 11.00
N SER A 350 -2.28 16.58 12.08
CA SER A 350 -3.00 16.39 13.34
C SER A 350 -3.19 17.75 14.01
N LEU A 351 -4.44 18.20 14.12
CA LEU A 351 -4.79 19.25 15.07
C LEU A 351 -4.85 18.62 16.47
N SER A 352 -3.98 19.07 17.36
CA SER A 352 -4.06 18.80 18.79
C SER A 352 -4.26 20.13 19.50
N GLU A 353 -5.47 20.66 19.40
CA GLU A 353 -5.88 21.81 20.20
C GLU A 353 -6.27 21.29 21.59
N SER A 354 -5.38 21.45 22.56
CA SER A 354 -5.76 21.44 23.98
C SER A 354 -6.10 22.86 24.39
N ALA A 355 -7.15 23.02 25.20
CA ALA A 355 -7.84 24.27 25.51
C ALA A 355 -6.99 25.46 26.01
N ASP A 356 -5.69 25.27 26.30
CA ASP A 356 -4.80 26.36 26.75
C ASP A 356 -3.44 26.45 26.02
N HIS A 357 -3.14 25.58 25.04
CA HIS A 357 -1.84 25.60 24.34
C HIS A 357 -1.93 25.15 22.87
N GLU A 358 -1.60 26.06 21.95
CA GLU A 358 -1.21 25.70 20.58
C GLU A 358 0.11 24.92 20.64
N THR A 359 0.05 23.59 20.57
CA THR A 359 1.26 22.79 20.52
C THR A 359 1.93 23.02 19.16
N GLY A 360 3.05 23.75 19.16
CA GLY A 360 3.71 24.33 17.98
C GLY A 360 4.31 23.38 16.94
N THR A 361 3.94 22.10 16.91
CA THR A 361 4.32 21.17 15.83
C THR A 361 3.21 20.16 15.55
N SER A 362 2.52 20.31 14.42
CA SER A 362 1.55 19.33 13.95
C SER A 362 2.28 18.14 13.31
N HIS A 363 1.92 16.92 13.70
CA HIS A 363 2.43 15.70 13.09
C HIS A 363 1.42 15.16 12.07
N LEU A 364 1.90 14.47 11.03
CA LEU A 364 0.98 13.76 10.14
C LEU A 364 0.25 12.66 10.89
N THR A 365 -1.07 12.59 10.72
CA THR A 365 -1.90 11.57 11.37
C THR A 365 -1.53 10.13 10.97
N LYS A 366 -0.87 9.96 9.80
CA LYS A 366 -0.53 8.66 9.18
C LYS A 366 -1.76 7.72 9.12
N ARG A 367 -2.96 8.28 9.02
CA ARG A 367 -4.26 7.56 9.03
C ARG A 367 -4.63 7.05 7.63
N GLY A 368 -4.19 7.72 6.57
CA GLY A 368 -4.43 7.36 5.18
C GLY A 368 -3.54 6.25 4.61
N THR A 369 -3.74 5.92 3.33
CA THR A 369 -3.01 4.89 2.59
C THR A 369 -1.50 5.08 2.67
N LYS A 370 -0.78 4.05 3.15
CA LYS A 370 0.68 4.07 3.21
C LYS A 370 1.32 4.04 1.81
N TYR A 371 0.64 3.44 0.83
CA TYR A 371 1.12 3.32 -0.54
C TYR A 371 0.99 4.68 -1.25
N GLY A 372 -0.20 5.27 -1.19
CA GLY A 372 -0.46 6.60 -1.71
C GLY A 372 0.41 7.68 -1.06
N ARG A 373 0.54 7.67 0.28
CA ARG A 373 1.42 8.62 0.99
C ARG A 373 2.86 8.54 0.51
N ARG A 374 3.41 7.32 0.40
CA ARG A 374 4.82 7.14 -0.02
C ARG A 374 5.05 7.59 -1.45
N ILE A 375 4.16 7.24 -2.39
CA ILE A 375 4.38 7.59 -3.80
C ILE A 375 4.31 9.11 -4.02
N TRP A 376 3.34 9.80 -3.40
CA TRP A 376 3.22 11.25 -3.52
C TRP A 376 4.30 12.01 -2.78
N TRP A 377 4.80 11.50 -1.66
CA TRP A 377 5.99 12.08 -1.01
C TRP A 377 7.21 12.02 -1.94
N LEU A 378 7.41 10.91 -2.67
CA LEU A 378 8.52 10.78 -3.63
C LEU A 378 8.38 11.75 -4.82
N VAL A 379 7.17 11.89 -5.37
CA VAL A 379 6.87 12.88 -6.41
C VAL A 379 7.15 14.29 -5.90
N ALA A 380 6.63 14.65 -4.72
CA ALA A 380 6.82 15.96 -4.11
C ALA A 380 8.29 16.28 -3.82
N ARG A 381 9.09 15.28 -3.41
CA ARG A 381 10.54 15.43 -3.24
C ARG A 381 11.26 15.72 -4.55
N ASN A 382 10.83 15.13 -5.67
CA ASN A 382 11.40 15.48 -6.97
C ASN A 382 10.95 16.86 -7.42
N TRP A 383 9.68 17.22 -7.18
CA TRP A 383 9.16 18.57 -7.44
C TRP A 383 9.91 19.65 -6.69
N SER A 384 10.18 19.47 -5.39
CA SER A 384 10.92 20.45 -4.59
C SER A 384 12.35 20.67 -5.08
N ARG A 385 12.93 19.67 -5.73
CA ARG A 385 14.29 19.73 -6.27
C ARG A 385 14.35 20.27 -7.68
N TYR A 386 13.43 19.87 -8.56
CA TYR A 386 13.61 20.01 -10.01
C TYR A 386 12.49 20.78 -10.72
N VAL A 387 11.37 21.08 -10.06
CA VAL A 387 10.29 21.91 -10.64
C VAL A 387 10.29 23.27 -9.96
N SER A 388 10.25 24.37 -10.73
CA SER A 388 10.43 25.72 -10.19
C SER A 388 9.35 26.10 -9.17
N GLN A 389 8.08 25.76 -9.43
CA GLN A 389 6.95 25.98 -8.53
C GLN A 389 7.10 25.15 -7.25
N GLY A 390 7.47 23.87 -7.37
CA GLY A 390 7.74 22.99 -6.23
C GLY A 390 8.90 23.49 -5.37
N ARG A 391 9.98 23.96 -5.98
CA ARG A 391 11.15 24.54 -5.30
C ARG A 391 10.79 25.84 -4.56
N ARG A 392 9.97 26.70 -5.16
CA ARG A 392 9.47 27.93 -4.53
C ARG A 392 8.63 27.60 -3.30
N MET A 393 7.69 26.67 -3.45
CA MET A 393 6.83 26.20 -2.35
C MET A 393 7.69 25.58 -1.23
N PHE A 394 8.64 24.71 -1.56
CA PHE A 394 9.56 24.14 -0.57
C PHE A 394 10.30 25.22 0.22
N LYS A 395 10.87 26.22 -0.48
CA LYS A 395 11.60 27.31 0.19
C LYS A 395 10.69 28.10 1.14
N LYS A 396 9.46 28.40 0.72
CA LYS A 396 8.47 29.08 1.56
C LYS A 396 8.17 28.26 2.82
N GLU A 397 7.78 27.01 2.65
CA GLU A 397 7.40 26.15 3.77
C GLU A 397 8.57 25.85 4.73
N PHE A 398 9.78 25.65 4.20
CA PHE A 398 10.95 25.30 4.99
C PHE A 398 11.60 26.52 5.66
N TYR A 399 11.87 27.60 4.92
CA TYR A 399 12.62 28.74 5.45
C TYR A 399 11.73 29.82 6.08
N VAL A 400 10.50 30.02 5.59
CA VAL A 400 9.61 31.08 6.09
C VAL A 400 8.69 30.54 7.17
N HIS A 401 8.05 29.40 6.95
CA HIS A 401 7.14 28.79 7.95
C HIS A 401 7.87 27.87 8.95
N GLY A 402 9.17 27.64 8.80
CA GLY A 402 9.97 26.85 9.73
C GLY A 402 9.60 25.37 9.80
N LEU A 403 8.91 24.83 8.77
CA LEU A 403 8.56 23.41 8.75
C LEU A 403 9.80 22.54 8.60
N SER A 404 9.76 21.33 9.18
CA SER A 404 10.78 20.31 8.91
C SER A 404 10.84 19.96 7.43
N TYR A 405 11.95 19.36 6.98
CA TYR A 405 12.11 18.92 5.59
C TYR A 405 10.91 18.08 5.14
N ASP A 406 10.54 17.06 5.92
CA ASP A 406 9.40 16.21 5.61
C ASP A 406 8.06 16.95 5.69
N GLY A 407 7.92 17.89 6.62
CA GLY A 407 6.75 18.77 6.69
C GLY A 407 6.54 19.53 5.39
N ALA A 408 7.57 20.26 4.92
CA ALA A 408 7.54 21.01 3.68
C ALA A 408 7.25 20.13 2.45
N ILE A 409 7.86 18.94 2.36
CA ILE A 409 7.55 17.97 1.29
C ILE A 409 6.09 17.51 1.35
N CYS A 410 5.53 17.31 2.54
CA CYS A 410 4.15 16.87 2.69
C CYS A 410 3.13 17.94 2.30
N VAL A 411 3.42 19.23 2.51
CA VAL A 411 2.58 20.32 1.99
C VAL A 411 2.54 20.29 0.46
N ILE A 412 3.70 20.09 -0.19
CA ILE A 412 3.79 19.95 -1.65
C ILE A 412 3.02 18.71 -2.11
N ALA A 413 3.18 17.57 -1.43
CA ALA A 413 2.48 16.33 -1.75
C ALA A 413 0.96 16.50 -1.63
N ALA A 414 0.47 17.18 -0.59
CA ALA A 414 -0.95 17.50 -0.44
C ALA A 414 -1.48 18.32 -1.63
N LYS A 415 -0.76 19.37 -2.03
CA LYS A 415 -1.10 20.19 -3.21
C LYS A 415 -1.16 19.34 -4.48
N LEU A 416 -0.17 18.48 -4.72
CA LEU A 416 -0.13 17.62 -5.91
C LEU A 416 -1.25 16.57 -5.91
N VAL A 417 -1.61 15.99 -4.76
CA VAL A 417 -2.77 15.10 -4.64
C VAL A 417 -4.08 15.83 -4.97
N ARG A 418 -4.25 17.09 -4.54
CA ARG A 418 -5.43 17.91 -4.88
C ARG A 418 -5.55 18.09 -6.39
N ILE A 419 -4.44 18.43 -7.05
CA ILE A 419 -4.38 18.61 -8.51
C ILE A 419 -4.71 17.31 -9.22
N ALA A 420 -4.05 16.20 -8.85
CA ALA A 420 -4.30 14.89 -9.43
C ALA A 420 -5.76 14.45 -9.28
N PHE A 421 -6.36 14.67 -8.11
CA PHE A 421 -7.77 14.37 -7.90
C PHE A 421 -8.68 15.21 -8.79
N ALA A 422 -8.44 16.52 -8.91
CA ALA A 422 -9.21 17.39 -9.79
C ALA A 422 -9.11 16.95 -11.26
N MET A 423 -7.90 16.62 -11.73
CA MET A 423 -7.69 16.10 -13.09
C MET A 423 -8.51 14.85 -13.38
N VAL A 424 -8.50 13.87 -12.47
CA VAL A 424 -9.22 12.61 -12.65
C VAL A 424 -10.74 12.79 -12.48
N ARG A 425 -11.18 13.64 -11.56
CA ARG A 425 -12.60 13.93 -11.34
C ARG A 425 -13.22 14.65 -12.55
N ASP A 426 -12.50 15.61 -13.12
CA ASP A 426 -13.01 16.51 -14.15
C ASP A 426 -12.62 16.06 -15.58
N GLY A 427 -11.77 15.04 -15.72
CA GLY A 427 -11.25 14.59 -17.02
C GLY A 427 -10.39 15.64 -17.71
N THR A 428 -9.57 16.38 -16.95
CA THR A 428 -8.84 17.56 -17.45
C THR A 428 -7.34 17.33 -17.58
N HIS A 429 -6.74 17.96 -18.59
CA HIS A 429 -5.30 18.04 -18.80
C HIS A 429 -4.60 18.86 -17.70
N PHE A 430 -3.31 18.57 -17.49
CA PHE A 430 -2.52 19.32 -16.51
C PHE A 430 -2.17 20.72 -17.02
N ASP A 431 -2.54 21.73 -16.25
CA ASP A 431 -2.21 23.13 -16.52
C ASP A 431 -1.43 23.74 -15.34
N MET A 432 -0.15 24.04 -15.58
CA MET A 432 0.75 24.59 -14.56
C MET A 432 0.27 25.96 -14.05
N SER A 433 -0.30 26.80 -14.91
CA SER A 433 -0.74 28.16 -14.56
C SER A 433 -1.95 28.16 -13.64
N LYS A 434 -2.88 27.22 -13.86
CA LYS A 434 -4.05 26.99 -12.98
C LYS A 434 -3.66 26.29 -11.68
N ALA A 435 -2.75 25.33 -11.74
CA ALA A 435 -2.31 24.57 -10.56
C ALA A 435 -1.53 25.45 -9.56
N PHE A 436 -0.73 26.39 -10.07
CA PHE A 436 0.13 27.29 -9.30
C PHE A 436 -0.02 28.73 -9.82
N PRO A 437 -1.12 29.42 -9.48
CA PRO A 437 -1.28 30.84 -9.80
C PRO A 437 -0.15 31.65 -9.14
N GLY A 438 0.32 32.68 -9.87
CA GLY A 438 1.51 33.47 -9.58
C GLY A 438 1.53 34.15 -8.22
#